data_AF-A0A497UQX4-F1
#
_entry.id   AF-A0A497UQX4-F1
#
_cell.length_a   1.000
_cell.length_b   1.000
_cell.length_c   1.000
_cell.angle_alpha   90.00
_cell.angle_beta   90.00
_cell.angle_gamma   90.00
#
_symmetry.space_group_name_H-M   'P 1'
#
loop_
_entity.id
_entity.type
_entity.pdbx_description
1 polymer ?
#
loop_
_entity_poly.entity_id
_entity_poly.type
_entity_poly.pdbx_seq_one_letter_code
_entity_poly.pdbx_strand_id
1 'polypeptide(L)'
;MNELNVSTKNPHALISEIIDKINNNDIRSWLYNDTDEIFYHKGPQYIDHIYFKVKVDDARGILKFILYSDGNEFAESRAFQLLEGMLGRHFSGKIQIM
;
A
#
# COMPACT_ATOMS: atom_id res chain seq x y z
N MET A 1 -13.57 -1.66 5.94
CA MET A 1 -12.48 -2.57 5.52
C MET A 1 -11.23 -2.02 6.17
N ASN A 2 -10.51 -2.81 6.96
CA ASN A 2 -9.39 -2.28 7.77
C ASN A 2 -8.03 -2.74 7.24
N GLU A 3 -8.04 -3.68 6.30
CA GLU A 3 -6.85 -4.18 5.63
C GLU A 3 -7.14 -4.51 4.16
N LEU A 4 -6.12 -4.42 3.32
CA LEU A 4 -6.10 -4.91 1.94
C LEU A 4 -5.09 -6.06 1.86
N ASN A 5 -5.54 -7.22 1.40
CA ASN A 5 -4.69 -8.39 1.27
C ASN A 5 -4.27 -8.58 -0.19
N VAL A 6 -2.98 -8.79 -0.39
CA VAL A 6 -2.38 -8.97 -1.72
C VAL A 6 -1.60 -10.27 -1.74
N SER A 7 -2.05 -11.22 -2.55
CA SER A 7 -1.35 -12.48 -2.78
C SER A 7 -0.24 -12.29 -3.80
N THR A 8 0.94 -12.84 -3.52
CA THR A 8 2.10 -12.84 -4.43
C THR A 8 3.03 -14.02 -4.14
N LYS A 9 3.86 -14.40 -5.11
CA LYS A 9 4.85 -15.47 -4.94
C LYS A 9 5.97 -15.09 -3.96
N ASN A 10 6.24 -13.80 -3.77
CA ASN A 10 7.29 -13.31 -2.88
C ASN A 10 6.90 -11.94 -2.29
N PRO A 11 6.26 -11.91 -1.10
CA PRO A 11 5.82 -10.67 -0.46
C PRO A 11 6.94 -9.69 -0.17
N HIS A 12 8.10 -10.17 0.29
CA HIS A 12 9.25 -9.31 0.59
C HIS A 12 9.82 -8.63 -0.65
N ALA A 13 9.90 -9.36 -1.77
CA ALA A 13 10.32 -8.79 -3.05
C ALA A 13 9.31 -7.76 -3.56
N LEU A 14 8.01 -8.00 -3.37
CA LEU A 14 6.96 -7.04 -3.75
C LEU A 14 7.08 -5.73 -2.94
N ILE A 15 7.28 -5.80 -1.62
CA ILE A 15 7.48 -4.60 -0.79
C ILE A 15 8.67 -3.79 -1.31
N SER A 16 9.79 -4.47 -1.54
CA SER A 16 11.02 -3.83 -2.04
C SER A 16 10.79 -3.18 -3.40
N GLU A 17 10.09 -3.86 -4.32
CA GLU A 17 9.76 -3.31 -5.65
C GLU A 17 8.81 -2.09 -5.56
N ILE A 18 7.88 -2.07 -4.60
CA ILE A 18 7.01 -0.90 -4.36
C ILE A 18 7.85 0.28 -3.87
N ILE A 19 8.71 0.07 -2.87
CA ILE A 19 9.58 1.12 -2.31
C ILE A 19 10.52 1.66 -3.39
N ASP A 20 11.16 0.79 -4.16
CA ASP A 20 12.06 1.18 -5.25
C ASP A 20 11.32 2.04 -6.30
N LYS A 21 10.09 1.67 -6.66
CA LYS A 21 9.28 2.45 -7.62
C LYS A 21 8.84 3.79 -7.05
N ILE A 22 8.57 3.89 -5.75
CA ILE A 22 8.28 5.17 -5.09
C ILE A 22 9.53 6.06 -5.09
N ASN A 23 10.67 5.53 -4.66
CA ASN A 23 11.93 6.25 -4.55
C ASN A 23 12.48 6.71 -5.91
N ASN A 24 12.29 5.89 -6.95
CA ASN A 24 12.64 6.24 -8.34
C ASN A 24 11.60 7.11 -9.05
N ASN A 25 10.54 7.53 -8.35
CA ASN A 25 9.48 8.40 -8.87
C ASN A 25 8.69 7.80 -10.06
N ASP A 26 8.64 6.47 -10.15
CA ASP A 26 7.72 5.71 -11.02
C ASP A 26 6.30 5.73 -10.46
N ILE A 27 6.17 5.69 -9.12
CA ILE A 27 4.91 5.86 -8.38
C ILE A 27 4.95 7.22 -7.69
N ARG A 28 4.48 8.25 -8.39
CA ARG A 28 4.65 9.65 -7.94
C ARG A 28 3.69 10.09 -6.85
N SER A 29 2.52 9.44 -6.74
CA SER A 29 1.45 9.86 -5.84
C SER A 29 1.56 9.28 -4.43
N TRP A 30 2.56 8.45 -4.18
CA TRP A 30 2.80 7.78 -2.90
C TRP A 30 4.16 8.13 -2.32
N LEU A 31 4.28 7.98 -1.01
CA LEU A 31 5.52 8.06 -0.25
C LEU A 31 5.64 6.85 0.66
N TYR A 32 6.89 6.50 0.94
CA TYR A 32 7.27 5.55 1.96
C TYR A 32 8.14 6.28 2.97
N ASN A 33 7.85 6.12 4.26
CA ASN A 33 8.67 6.63 5.35
C ASN A 33 9.34 5.43 6.02
N ASP A 34 10.66 5.33 5.82
CA ASP A 34 11.51 4.25 6.36
C ASP A 34 11.52 4.21 7.89
N THR A 35 11.33 5.36 8.56
CA THR A 35 11.43 5.45 10.04
C THR A 35 10.26 4.74 10.70
N ASP A 36 9.05 4.94 10.18
CA ASP A 36 7.82 4.38 10.73
C ASP A 36 7.32 3.15 9.95
N GLU A 37 7.99 2.81 8.86
CA GLU A 37 7.65 1.77 7.89
C GLU A 37 6.21 1.92 7.36
N ILE A 38 5.84 3.13 6.94
CA ILE A 38 4.48 3.47 6.49
C ILE A 38 4.43 3.91 5.03
N PHE A 39 3.34 3.54 4.35
CA PHE A 39 2.97 4.03 3.03
C PHE A 39 1.81 5.02 3.14
N TYR A 40 1.88 6.14 2.45
CA TYR A 40 0.80 7.12 2.43
C TYR A 40 0.71 7.85 1.09
N HIS A 41 -0.49 8.32 0.77
CA HIS A 41 -0.75 9.06 -0.44
C HIS A 41 -0.41 10.55 -0.24
N LYS A 42 0.25 11.19 -1.23
CA LYS A 42 0.67 12.61 -1.15
C LYS A 42 -0.48 13.63 -1.20
N GLY A 43 -1.71 13.17 -1.33
CA GLY A 43 -2.87 14.06 -1.41
C GLY A 43 -3.10 14.75 -0.07
N PRO A 44 -3.40 16.07 -0.03
CA PRO A 44 -3.56 16.82 1.23
C PRO A 44 -4.58 16.23 2.20
N GLN A 45 -5.60 15.54 1.69
CA GLN A 45 -6.63 14.88 2.48
C GLN A 45 -6.22 13.53 3.07
N TYR A 46 -5.02 13.02 2.73
CA TYR A 46 -4.49 11.73 3.18
C TYR A 46 -3.16 11.88 3.91
N ILE A 47 -2.32 12.82 3.47
CA ILE A 47 -1.05 13.11 4.11
C ILE A 47 -1.29 13.44 5.59
N ASP A 48 -0.51 12.83 6.47
CA ASP A 48 -0.60 12.92 7.93
C ASP A 48 -1.89 12.38 8.59
N HIS A 49 -2.91 12.03 7.81
CA HIS A 49 -4.22 11.57 8.31
C HIS A 49 -4.52 10.10 8.02
N ILE A 50 -3.94 9.55 6.95
CA ILE A 50 -4.20 8.19 6.47
C ILE A 50 -2.89 7.56 5.99
N TYR A 51 -2.54 6.42 6.57
CA TYR A 51 -1.39 5.63 6.16
C TYR A 51 -1.66 4.14 6.26
N PHE A 52 -0.80 3.37 5.61
CA PHE A 52 -0.82 1.92 5.62
C PHE A 52 0.47 1.39 6.21
N LYS A 53 0.37 0.51 7.21
CA LYS A 53 1.47 -0.36 7.63
C LYS A 53 1.37 -1.69 6.91
N VAL A 54 2.51 -2.33 6.71
CA VAL A 54 2.57 -3.58 5.97
C VAL A 54 2.98 -4.73 6.87
N LYS A 55 2.31 -5.88 6.72
CA LYS A 55 2.70 -7.14 7.34
C LYS A 55 2.80 -8.24 6.29
N VAL A 56 3.80 -9.09 6.44
CA VAL A 56 3.98 -10.27 5.60
C VAL A 56 3.42 -11.50 6.32
N ASP A 57 2.67 -12.31 5.57
CA ASP A 57 2.23 -13.65 5.95
C ASP A 57 2.88 -14.65 4.98
N ASP A 58 4.11 -15.05 5.32
CA ASP A 58 4.96 -15.89 4.46
C ASP A 58 4.35 -17.26 4.18
N ALA A 59 3.65 -17.83 5.17
CA ALA A 59 3.01 -19.13 5.04
C ALA A 59 1.95 -19.15 3.93
N ARG A 60 1.31 -18.00 3.67
CA ARG A 60 0.27 -17.85 2.66
C ARG A 60 0.73 -17.08 1.43
N GLY A 61 1.94 -16.52 1.43
CA GLY A 61 2.41 -15.61 0.38
C GLY A 61 1.56 -14.34 0.29
N ILE A 62 1.09 -13.82 1.43
CA ILE A 62 0.21 -12.65 1.48
C ILE A 62 0.95 -11.44 2.04
N LEU A 63 0.79 -10.30 1.37
CA LEU A 63 1.15 -8.99 1.84
C LEU A 63 -0.11 -8.24 2.31
N LYS A 64 -0.14 -7.84 3.58
CA LYS A 64 -1.28 -7.15 4.19
C LYS A 64 -0.98 -5.67 4.36
N PHE A 65 -1.82 -4.81 3.80
CA PHE A 65 -1.79 -3.38 4.04
C PHE A 65 -2.86 -3.02 5.07
N ILE A 66 -2.44 -2.65 6.27
CA ILE A 66 -3.32 -2.35 7.40
C ILE A 66 -3.50 -0.83 7.46
N LEU A 67 -4.76 -0.39 7.36
CA LEU A 67 -5.13 1.03 7.40
C LEU A 67 -5.02 1.59 8.82
N TYR A 68 -4.46 2.79 8.91
CA TYR A 68 -4.49 3.65 10.08
C TYR A 68 -4.98 5.04 9.65
N SER A 69 -5.96 5.58 10.37
CA SER A 69 -6.65 6.81 10.00
C SER A 69 -7.30 7.50 11.20
N ASP A 70 -7.67 8.78 11.01
CA ASP A 70 -8.43 9.57 11.99
C ASP A 70 -9.95 9.25 11.99
N GLY A 71 -10.43 8.25 11.23
CA GLY A 71 -11.82 7.78 11.28
C GLY A 71 -12.79 8.36 10.23
N ASN A 72 -12.29 8.89 9.10
CA ASN A 72 -13.15 9.38 8.02
C ASN A 72 -13.44 8.28 6.98
N GLU A 73 -14.61 7.63 7.10
CA GLU A 73 -14.98 6.47 6.26
C GLU A 73 -14.87 6.73 4.74
N PHE A 74 -15.24 7.94 4.28
CA PHE A 74 -15.16 8.28 2.86
C PHE A 74 -13.70 8.38 2.40
N ALA A 75 -12.85 9.05 3.18
CA ALA A 75 -11.44 9.18 2.87
C ALA A 75 -10.71 7.82 2.95
N GLU A 76 -11.07 6.98 3.92
CA GLU A 76 -10.55 5.62 4.09
C GLU A 76 -10.90 4.72 2.90
N SER A 77 -12.18 4.68 2.51
CA SER A 77 -12.63 3.94 1.32
C SER A 77 -11.89 4.42 0.07
N ARG A 78 -11.71 5.73 -0.07
CA ARG A 78 -10.96 6.30 -1.19
C ARG A 78 -9.47 5.94 -1.13
N ALA A 79 -8.87 5.88 0.05
CA ALA A 79 -7.48 5.48 0.23
C ALA A 79 -7.23 4.03 -0.20
N PHE A 80 -8.15 3.11 0.10
CA PHE A 80 -8.08 1.74 -0.44
C PHE A 80 -8.17 1.71 -1.96
N GLN A 81 -9.12 2.43 -2.56
CA GLN A 81 -9.22 2.51 -4.03
C GLN A 81 -7.95 3.05 -4.68
N LEU A 82 -7.29 4.03 -4.04
CA LEU A 82 -6.02 4.57 -4.51
C LEU A 82 -4.89 3.54 -4.39
N LEU A 83 -4.87 2.77 -3.31
CA LEU A 83 -3.89 1.70 -3.08
C LEU A 83 -4.06 0.57 -4.11
N GLU A 84 -5.29 0.10 -4.29
CA GLU A 84 -5.64 -0.90 -5.31
C GLU A 84 -5.30 -0.41 -6.72
N GLY A 85 -5.60 0.85 -7.03
CA GLY A 85 -5.28 1.45 -8.33
C GLY A 85 -3.77 1.55 -8.59
N MET A 86 -2.99 1.90 -7.57
CA MET A 86 -1.52 1.88 -7.66
C MET A 86 -1.00 0.46 -7.88
N LEU A 87 -1.47 -0.50 -7.07
CA LEU A 87 -1.05 -1.89 -7.15
C LEU A 87 -1.41 -2.52 -8.49
N GLY A 88 -2.64 -2.34 -8.96
CA GLY A 88 -3.11 -2.86 -10.24
C GLY A 88 -2.36 -2.25 -11.43
N ARG A 89 -2.05 -0.96 -11.40
CA ARG A 89 -1.32 -0.29 -12.50
C ARG A 89 0.11 -0.78 -12.63
N HIS A 90 0.81 -0.96 -11.51
CA HIS A 90 2.26 -1.21 -11.52
C HIS A 90 2.64 -2.70 -11.39
N PHE A 91 1.73 -3.53 -10.90
CA PHE A 91 2.02 -4.93 -10.56
C PHE A 91 0.97 -5.91 -11.10
N SER A 92 0.11 -5.48 -12.03
CA SER A 92 -0.83 -6.40 -12.70
C SER A 92 -0.09 -7.60 -13.29
N GLY A 93 -0.60 -8.80 -13.01
CA GLY A 93 0.01 -10.08 -13.42
C GLY A 93 1.06 -10.65 -12.46
N LYS A 94 1.57 -9.87 -11.50
CA LYS A 94 2.46 -10.34 -10.42
C LYS A 94 1.73 -10.60 -9.10
N ILE A 95 0.55 -9.99 -8.94
CA ILE A 95 -0.21 -9.99 -7.70
C ILE A 95 -1.68 -10.33 -7.96
N GLN A 96 -2.36 -10.76 -6.90
CA GLN A 96 -3.82 -10.85 -6.84
C GLN A 96 -4.30 -10.09 -5.60
N ILE A 97 -5.16 -9.10 -5.80
CA ILE A 97 -5.85 -8.39 -4.71
C ILE A 97 -7.03 -9.25 -4.26
N MET A 98 -7.21 -9.41 -2.96
CA MET A 98 -8.20 -10.31 -2.33
C MET A 98 -9.24 -9.56 -1.51
#